data_AF-A0A7V3RG13-F1
#
_entry.id   AF-A0A7V3RG13-F1
#
_cell.length_a   1.000
_cell.length_b   1.000
_cell.length_c   1.000
_cell.angle_alpha   90.00
_cell.angle_beta   90.00
_cell.angle_gamma   90.00
#
_symmetry.space_group_name_H-M   'P 1'
#
loop_
_entity.id
_entity.type
_entity.pdbx_description
1 polymer ?
#
loop_
_entity_poly.entity_id
_entity_poly.type
_entity_poly.pdbx_seq_one_letter_code
_entity_poly.pdbx_strand_id
1 'polypeptide(L)'
;MKNFIVLSLILCGVISADVLPYKPKPILWVHGLGAGSGDWGAPTQNRSDSIPWDSIAAHPEGTYSHFLNDFMLPVVEVWHEYEVSHGLPWTYTIPTMSTYPNKTFLEVINFDYNTGSVDAEGPGGWPPHIAQIGQEAELRQRITEVLQEYYGPNWQSDTSAKVILVCHSMGSPVSRYSVSQDATLASHIAEIVTIGGVHKPVTFMDTPEGEMWFISILYWLPIEWLIDKLTPDKWFATLGEIKMVLTTLGLE
;
A
#
# COMPACT_ATOMS: atom_id res chain seq x y z
N MET A 1 -45.78 -32.10 17.79
CA MET A 1 -46.21 -30.87 17.06
C MET A 1 -45.79 -29.58 17.76
N LYS A 2 -46.12 -29.33 19.04
CA LYS A 2 -45.72 -28.09 19.74
C LYS A 2 -44.22 -27.77 19.69
N ASN A 3 -43.35 -28.77 19.89
CA ASN A 3 -41.89 -28.56 19.85
C ASN A 3 -41.36 -28.23 18.44
N PHE A 4 -42.04 -28.68 17.38
CA PHE A 4 -41.66 -28.43 15.99
C PHE A 4 -41.98 -26.99 15.57
N ILE A 5 -43.10 -26.44 16.07
CA ILE A 5 -43.52 -25.06 15.83
C ILE A 5 -42.57 -24.08 16.53
N VAL A 6 -42.17 -24.37 17.78
CA VAL A 6 -41.20 -23.54 18.50
C VAL A 6 -39.83 -23.56 17.83
N LEU A 7 -39.34 -24.73 17.39
CA LEU A 7 -38.08 -24.82 16.67
C LEU A 7 -38.13 -24.06 15.34
N SER A 8 -39.25 -24.14 14.61
CA SER A 8 -39.43 -23.44 13.33
C SER A 8 -39.53 -21.93 13.52
N LEU A 9 -40.17 -21.45 14.59
CA LEU A 9 -40.23 -20.02 14.92
C LEU A 9 -38.87 -19.47 15.36
N ILE A 10 -38.08 -20.26 16.09
CA ILE A 10 -36.71 -19.91 16.44
C ILE A 10 -35.85 -19.88 15.17
N LEU A 11 -35.96 -20.89 14.29
CA LEU A 11 -35.21 -20.93 13.03
C LEU A 11 -35.58 -19.75 12.12
N CYS A 12 -36.88 -19.47 11.96
CA CYS A 12 -37.35 -18.31 11.20
C CYS A 12 -36.94 -16.98 11.86
N GLY A 13 -36.92 -16.89 13.18
CA GLY A 13 -36.43 -15.71 13.90
C GLY A 13 -34.91 -15.49 13.75
N VAL A 14 -34.14 -16.58 13.66
CA VAL A 14 -32.69 -16.52 13.40
C VAL A 14 -32.39 -16.20 11.93
N ILE A 15 -33.22 -16.66 10.99
CA ILE A 15 -33.11 -16.34 9.56
C ILE A 15 -33.65 -14.93 9.24
N SER A 16 -34.58 -14.42 10.04
CA SER A 16 -35.20 -13.10 9.89
C SER A 16 -34.54 -12.01 10.74
N ALA A 17 -33.45 -12.31 11.45
CA ALA A 17 -32.59 -11.27 11.97
C ALA A 17 -31.96 -10.57 10.77
N ASP A 18 -32.18 -9.26 10.62
CA ASP A 18 -31.55 -8.46 9.58
C ASP A 18 -30.03 -8.65 9.67
N VAL A 19 -29.50 -9.54 8.83
CA VAL A 19 -28.06 -9.72 8.72
C VAL A 19 -27.58 -8.50 7.97
N LEU A 20 -27.12 -7.50 8.73
CA LEU A 20 -26.42 -6.34 8.20
C LEU A 20 -25.34 -6.86 7.24
N PRO A 21 -25.32 -6.41 5.98
CA PRO A 21 -24.24 -6.81 5.08
C PRO A 21 -22.91 -6.36 5.67
N TYR A 22 -21.87 -7.10 5.34
CA TYR A 22 -20.54 -6.78 5.81
C TYR A 22 -20.10 -5.41 5.26
N LYS A 23 -19.85 -4.45 6.16
CA LYS A 23 -19.21 -3.18 5.81
C LYS A 23 -17.72 -3.43 5.53
N PRO A 24 -17.23 -3.26 4.29
CA PRO A 24 -15.83 -3.53 3.98
C PRO A 24 -14.90 -2.59 4.77
N LYS A 25 -13.76 -3.11 5.20
CA LYS A 25 -12.71 -2.26 5.80
C LYS A 25 -11.91 -1.61 4.67
N PRO A 26 -11.45 -0.37 4.80
CA PRO A 26 -10.46 0.19 3.88
C PRO A 26 -9.18 -0.65 3.89
N ILE A 27 -8.66 -0.93 2.70
CA ILE A 27 -7.45 -1.67 2.42
C ILE A 27 -6.44 -0.71 1.82
N LEU A 28 -5.26 -0.59 2.43
CA LEU A 28 -4.18 0.26 1.96
C LEU A 28 -3.04 -0.63 1.45
N TRP A 29 -2.73 -0.50 0.16
CA TRP A 29 -1.58 -1.13 -0.46
C TRP A 29 -0.36 -0.23 -0.30
N VAL A 30 0.60 -0.72 0.49
CA VAL A 30 1.84 -0.02 0.81
C VAL A 30 2.96 -0.63 -0.02
N HIS A 31 3.48 0.13 -0.98
CA HIS A 31 4.50 -0.34 -1.90
C HIS A 31 5.92 -0.32 -1.30
N GLY A 32 6.86 -0.93 -2.02
CA GLY A 32 8.28 -0.93 -1.68
C GLY A 32 9.03 0.32 -2.14
N LEU A 33 10.35 0.31 -1.99
CA LEU A 33 11.22 1.41 -2.43
C LEU A 33 11.03 1.71 -3.92
N GLY A 34 10.90 3.00 -4.25
CA GLY A 34 10.85 3.50 -5.63
C GLY A 34 9.57 3.16 -6.41
N ALA A 35 8.67 2.38 -5.81
CA ALA A 35 7.40 2.02 -6.41
C ALA A 35 6.32 3.10 -6.18
N GLY A 36 5.15 2.91 -6.78
CA GLY A 36 3.97 3.75 -6.71
C GLY A 36 2.75 3.01 -7.26
N SER A 37 1.64 3.72 -7.39
CA SER A 37 0.37 3.23 -7.95
C SER A 37 0.49 2.61 -9.35
N GLY A 38 1.36 3.15 -10.20
CA GLY A 38 1.64 2.62 -11.53
C GLY A 38 2.14 1.17 -11.51
N ASP A 39 2.98 0.81 -10.54
CA ASP A 39 3.52 -0.55 -10.37
C ASP A 39 2.46 -1.60 -10.03
N TRP A 40 1.27 -1.16 -9.60
CA TRP A 40 0.15 -2.03 -9.30
C TRP A 40 -0.90 -2.04 -10.42
N GLY A 41 -0.68 -1.26 -11.49
CA GLY A 41 -1.68 -1.05 -12.54
C GLY A 41 -2.84 -0.17 -12.10
N ALA A 42 -2.65 0.66 -11.07
CA ALA A 42 -3.62 1.66 -10.65
C ALA A 42 -3.33 2.99 -11.38
N PRO A 43 -4.15 3.40 -12.38
CA PRO A 43 -3.87 4.60 -13.15
C PRO A 43 -3.99 5.85 -12.27
N THR A 44 -2.95 6.68 -12.20
CA THR A 44 -3.00 8.01 -11.60
C THR A 44 -2.89 9.10 -12.68
N GLN A 45 -3.60 10.21 -12.50
CA GLN A 45 -3.65 11.30 -13.49
C GLN A 45 -2.34 12.09 -13.62
N ASN A 46 -1.34 11.87 -12.76
CA ASN A 46 -0.13 12.71 -12.67
C ASN A 46 1.10 11.97 -12.13
N ARG A 47 1.66 10.99 -12.86
CA ARG A 47 3.11 10.67 -12.81
C ARG A 47 3.55 9.81 -14.00
N SER A 48 4.75 10.08 -14.48
CA SER A 48 5.36 9.49 -15.68
C SER A 48 6.37 8.41 -15.27
N ASP A 49 5.92 7.37 -14.59
CA ASP A 49 6.82 6.30 -14.18
C ASP A 49 6.48 5.05 -15.00
N SER A 50 7.51 4.43 -15.57
CA SER A 50 7.36 3.25 -16.42
C SER A 50 7.03 2.05 -15.55
N ILE A 51 5.96 1.34 -15.92
CA ILE A 51 5.43 0.22 -15.16
C ILE A 51 6.33 -1.00 -15.39
N PRO A 52 6.74 -1.75 -14.34
CA PRO A 52 7.38 -3.04 -14.50
C PRO A 52 6.48 -3.95 -15.33
N TRP A 53 7.00 -4.41 -16.47
CA TRP A 53 6.27 -5.25 -17.42
C TRP A 53 5.61 -6.47 -16.75
N ASP A 54 6.25 -7.01 -15.72
CA ASP A 54 5.78 -8.20 -14.99
C ASP A 54 4.60 -7.92 -14.05
N SER A 55 4.47 -6.70 -13.50
CA SER A 55 3.32 -6.30 -12.68
C SER A 55 2.04 -6.08 -13.51
N ILE A 56 2.19 -5.74 -14.80
CA ILE A 56 1.11 -5.70 -15.78
C ILE A 56 0.79 -7.11 -16.26
N ALA A 57 1.79 -7.95 -16.51
CA ALA A 57 1.60 -9.22 -17.23
C ALA A 57 1.00 -10.36 -16.39
N ALA A 58 0.94 -10.25 -15.06
CA ALA A 58 0.34 -11.29 -14.21
C ALA A 58 -1.18 -11.46 -14.45
N HIS A 59 -1.87 -10.39 -14.85
CA HIS A 59 -3.28 -10.40 -15.23
C HIS A 59 -3.53 -9.48 -16.43
N PRO A 60 -4.32 -9.87 -17.44
CA PRO A 60 -4.56 -9.05 -18.64
C PRO A 60 -5.05 -7.63 -18.36
N GLU A 61 -5.72 -7.43 -17.21
CA GLU A 61 -6.23 -6.15 -16.74
C GLU A 61 -5.35 -5.42 -15.69
N GLY A 62 -4.24 -6.03 -15.24
CA GLY A 62 -3.37 -5.54 -14.18
C GLY A 62 -3.80 -5.93 -12.75
N THR A 63 -2.84 -6.04 -11.82
CA THR A 63 -3.06 -6.56 -10.44
C THR A 63 -4.13 -5.78 -9.66
N TYR A 64 -4.11 -4.45 -9.72
CA TYR A 64 -5.11 -3.61 -9.05
C TYR A 64 -6.52 -3.85 -9.60
N SER A 65 -6.66 -3.89 -10.93
CA SER A 65 -7.94 -4.10 -11.60
C SER A 65 -8.51 -5.48 -11.27
N HIS A 66 -7.68 -6.53 -11.30
CA HIS A 66 -8.10 -7.88 -10.90
C HIS A 66 -8.59 -7.91 -9.45
N PHE A 67 -7.83 -7.33 -8.51
CA PHE A 67 -8.23 -7.32 -7.10
C PHE A 67 -9.52 -6.53 -6.87
N LEU A 68 -9.63 -5.35 -7.49
CA LEU A 68 -10.78 -4.48 -7.37
C LEU A 68 -12.03 -5.14 -7.96
N ASN A 69 -11.96 -5.60 -9.21
CA ASN A 69 -13.14 -6.09 -9.92
C ASN A 69 -13.61 -7.45 -9.42
N ASP A 70 -12.69 -8.37 -9.15
CA ASP A 70 -13.07 -9.77 -8.90
C ASP A 70 -13.33 -10.06 -7.42
N PHE A 71 -12.78 -9.25 -6.51
CA PHE A 71 -12.90 -9.49 -5.07
C PHE A 71 -13.58 -8.35 -4.31
N MET A 72 -13.28 -7.10 -4.65
CA MET A 72 -13.79 -5.96 -3.87
C MET A 72 -15.17 -5.50 -4.35
N LEU A 73 -15.37 -5.30 -5.66
CA LEU A 73 -16.62 -4.77 -6.21
C LEU A 73 -17.87 -5.53 -5.74
N PRO A 74 -17.91 -6.88 -5.72
CA PRO A 74 -19.11 -7.59 -5.30
C PRO A 74 -19.53 -7.29 -3.84
N VAL A 75 -18.55 -7.17 -2.94
CA VAL A 75 -18.82 -6.88 -1.52
C VAL A 75 -19.22 -5.42 -1.34
N VAL A 76 -18.56 -4.54 -2.09
CA VAL A 76 -18.78 -3.10 -2.07
C VAL A 76 -20.18 -2.75 -2.57
N GLU A 77 -20.62 -3.32 -3.69
CA GLU A 77 -21.96 -3.14 -4.25
C GLU A 77 -23.07 -3.53 -3.27
N VAL A 78 -22.93 -4.68 -2.61
CA VAL A 78 -23.90 -5.14 -1.59
C VAL A 78 -24.00 -4.15 -0.42
N TRP A 79 -22.88 -3.58 0.01
CA TRP A 79 -22.88 -2.57 1.07
C TRP A 79 -23.57 -1.27 0.63
N HIS A 80 -23.41 -0.85 -0.63
CA HIS A 80 -24.11 0.33 -1.15
C HIS A 80 -25.61 0.14 -1.29
N GLU A 81 -26.06 -1.02 -1.75
CA GLU A 81 -27.49 -1.32 -1.79
C GLU A 81 -28.11 -1.17 -0.41
N TYR A 82 -27.38 -1.57 0.64
CA TYR A 82 -27.76 -1.34 2.02
C TYR A 82 -27.76 0.14 2.40
N GLU A 83 -26.70 0.90 2.08
CA GLU A 83 -26.65 2.34 2.36
C GLU A 83 -27.81 3.10 1.68
N VAL A 84 -28.07 2.81 0.41
CA VAL A 84 -29.15 3.43 -0.38
C VAL A 84 -30.52 3.08 0.19
N SER A 85 -30.77 1.80 0.49
CA SER A 85 -32.07 1.36 1.03
C SER A 85 -32.39 1.92 2.42
N HIS A 86 -31.37 2.35 3.18
CA HIS A 86 -31.50 2.91 4.52
C HIS A 86 -31.28 4.43 4.58
N GLY A 87 -31.08 5.09 3.45
CA GLY A 87 -30.86 6.54 3.40
C GLY A 87 -29.57 7.00 4.09
N LEU A 88 -28.54 6.14 4.10
CA LEU A 88 -27.24 6.44 4.68
C LEU A 88 -26.37 7.20 3.67
N PRO A 89 -25.44 8.06 4.15
CA PRO A 89 -24.46 8.69 3.28
C PRO A 89 -23.54 7.64 2.66
N TRP A 90 -23.09 7.90 1.44
CA TRP A 90 -22.19 6.98 0.73
C TRP A 90 -20.81 7.00 1.38
N THR A 91 -20.28 5.82 1.68
CA THR A 91 -18.94 5.70 2.27
C THR A 91 -17.83 5.45 1.23
N TYR A 92 -18.17 5.36 -0.06
CA TYR A 92 -17.22 4.98 -1.10
C TYR A 92 -17.62 5.48 -2.51
N THR A 93 -16.76 5.25 -3.50
CA THR A 93 -16.99 5.58 -4.92
C THR A 93 -17.27 4.35 -5.77
N ILE A 94 -18.38 4.33 -6.53
CA ILE A 94 -18.70 3.26 -7.50
C ILE A 94 -18.04 3.53 -8.86
N PRO A 95 -17.83 2.51 -9.72
CA PRO A 95 -17.14 2.65 -11.03
C PRO A 95 -17.65 3.76 -11.95
N THR A 96 -18.91 4.15 -11.82
CA THR A 96 -19.55 5.19 -12.64
C THR A 96 -19.29 6.62 -12.13
N MET A 97 -18.69 6.79 -10.95
CA MET A 97 -18.37 8.10 -10.38
C MET A 97 -17.01 8.61 -10.88
N SER A 98 -16.92 9.91 -11.16
CA SER A 98 -15.67 10.55 -11.65
C SER A 98 -14.51 10.49 -10.66
N THR A 99 -14.77 10.16 -9.39
CA THR A 99 -13.77 10.01 -8.34
C THR A 99 -13.30 8.56 -8.17
N TYR A 100 -13.82 7.61 -8.94
CA TYR A 100 -13.35 6.22 -8.97
C TYR A 100 -11.95 6.12 -9.63
N PRO A 101 -11.04 5.24 -9.15
CA PRO A 101 -11.23 4.27 -8.07
C PRO A 101 -10.81 4.79 -6.68
N ASN A 102 -10.56 6.10 -6.54
CA ASN A 102 -10.18 6.68 -5.25
C ASN A 102 -11.37 6.53 -4.27
N LYS A 103 -11.14 5.87 -3.13
CA LYS A 103 -12.14 5.48 -2.11
C LYS A 103 -12.96 4.21 -2.40
N THR A 104 -12.46 3.28 -3.22
CA THR A 104 -13.09 1.96 -3.44
C THR A 104 -12.84 0.95 -2.31
N PHE A 105 -12.61 1.42 -1.09
CA PHE A 105 -12.05 0.61 0.01
C PHE A 105 -10.69 -0.02 -0.30
N LEU A 106 -10.07 0.37 -1.41
CA LEU A 106 -8.77 -0.08 -1.84
C LEU A 106 -8.00 1.14 -2.33
N GLU A 107 -6.90 1.44 -1.67
CA GLU A 107 -6.04 2.59 -2.02
C GLU A 107 -4.59 2.15 -2.10
N VAL A 108 -3.91 2.51 -3.17
CA VAL A 108 -2.45 2.38 -3.25
C VAL A 108 -1.84 3.67 -2.71
N ILE A 109 -1.07 3.55 -1.63
CA ILE A 109 -0.37 4.68 -1.03
C ILE A 109 0.72 5.13 -1.98
N ASN A 110 0.77 6.41 -2.34
CA ASN A 110 1.90 7.00 -3.06
C ASN A 110 2.63 7.93 -2.10
N PHE A 111 3.84 7.55 -1.70
CA PHE A 111 4.67 8.42 -0.87
C PHE A 111 5.20 9.62 -1.67
N ASP A 112 5.28 10.77 -1.03
CA ASP A 112 5.89 11.98 -1.61
C ASP A 112 7.36 11.70 -1.95
N TYR A 113 8.04 10.96 -1.07
CA TYR A 113 9.41 10.47 -1.21
C TYR A 113 9.44 8.94 -1.27
N ASN A 114 8.98 8.35 -2.37
CA ASN A 114 8.94 6.88 -2.54
C ASN A 114 10.31 6.19 -2.54
N THR A 115 11.41 6.93 -2.77
CA THR A 115 12.80 6.48 -2.60
C THR A 115 13.43 6.91 -1.26
N GLY A 116 12.64 7.54 -0.39
CA GLY A 116 13.05 8.02 0.93
C GLY A 116 13.22 6.89 1.95
N SER A 117 13.65 7.25 3.16
CA SER A 117 13.78 6.30 4.25
C SER A 117 12.42 5.92 4.85
N VAL A 118 12.31 4.65 5.28
CA VAL A 118 12.14 4.33 6.71
C VAL A 118 11.44 5.42 7.52
N ASP A 119 12.31 6.12 8.22
CA ASP A 119 12.05 7.16 9.20
C ASP A 119 12.80 8.44 8.86
N ALA A 120 12.48 9.53 9.55
CA ALA A 120 13.10 10.84 9.33
C ALA A 120 14.61 10.89 9.67
N GLU A 121 15.12 9.95 10.46
CA GLU A 121 16.52 9.88 10.88
C GLU A 121 17.37 9.01 9.95
N GLY A 122 16.73 8.18 9.14
CA GLY A 122 17.37 7.30 8.18
C GLY A 122 18.18 8.10 7.17
N PRO A 123 19.37 7.60 6.78
CA PRO A 123 20.25 8.34 5.88
C PRO A 123 19.58 8.65 4.53
N GLY A 124 18.55 7.89 4.14
CA GLY A 124 17.84 8.02 2.85
C GLY A 124 18.80 7.73 1.68
N GLY A 125 18.32 7.08 0.63
CA GLY A 125 19.19 6.87 -0.54
C GLY A 125 19.51 8.18 -1.27
N TRP A 126 18.53 9.10 -1.36
CA TRP A 126 18.55 10.24 -2.28
C TRP A 126 17.79 11.49 -1.77
N PRO A 127 18.18 12.70 -2.20
CA PRO A 127 17.59 13.96 -1.76
C PRO A 127 16.13 14.17 -2.20
N PRO A 128 15.38 15.04 -1.49
CA PRO A 128 15.85 15.91 -0.40
C PRO A 128 15.78 15.25 0.99
N HIS A 129 16.94 14.78 1.48
CA HIS A 129 17.12 14.14 2.80
C HIS A 129 16.69 15.05 3.96
N ILE A 130 16.77 16.37 3.77
CA ILE A 130 16.47 17.37 4.81
C ILE A 130 14.98 17.75 4.91
N ALA A 131 14.14 17.27 3.97
CA ALA A 131 12.72 17.58 3.92
C ALA A 131 11.82 16.34 4.05
N GLN A 132 12.38 15.13 3.99
CA GLN A 132 11.62 13.91 4.21
C GLN A 132 11.22 13.78 5.70
N ILE A 133 9.94 13.53 5.95
CA ILE A 133 9.42 13.25 7.29
C ILE A 133 9.46 11.74 7.63
N GLY A 134 9.92 10.93 6.67
CA GLY A 134 9.91 9.48 6.71
C GLY A 134 8.60 8.88 6.17
N GLN A 135 8.73 7.77 5.44
CA GLN A 135 7.57 7.08 4.85
C GLN A 135 6.62 6.55 5.92
N GLU A 136 7.14 6.24 7.12
CA GLU A 136 6.32 5.82 8.24
C GLU A 136 5.37 6.93 8.71
N ALA A 137 5.83 8.19 8.71
CA ALA A 137 5.06 9.34 9.15
C ALA A 137 3.98 9.69 8.11
N GLU A 138 4.32 9.66 6.82
CA GLU A 138 3.37 9.79 5.72
C GLU A 138 2.28 8.71 5.80
N LEU A 139 2.66 7.45 6.04
CA LEU A 139 1.69 6.35 6.16
C LEU A 139 0.78 6.53 7.39
N ARG A 140 1.31 6.94 8.55
CA ARG A 140 0.49 7.23 9.75
C ARG A 140 -0.53 8.33 9.48
N GLN A 141 -0.10 9.41 8.83
CA GLN A 141 -0.99 10.50 8.43
C GLN A 141 -2.08 9.97 7.52
N ARG A 142 -1.73 9.21 6.48
CA ARG A 142 -2.74 8.71 5.54
C ARG A 142 -3.72 7.73 6.16
N ILE A 143 -3.26 6.84 7.04
CA ILE A 143 -4.15 5.95 7.82
C ILE A 143 -5.15 6.77 8.63
N THR A 144 -4.69 7.85 9.27
CA THR A 144 -5.56 8.76 10.05
C THR A 144 -6.61 9.44 9.18
N GLU A 145 -6.20 9.96 8.02
CA GLU A 145 -7.11 10.57 7.05
C GLU A 145 -8.15 9.57 6.55
N VAL A 146 -7.73 8.36 6.17
CA VAL A 146 -8.65 7.30 5.72
C VAL A 146 -9.65 6.93 6.81
N LEU A 147 -9.19 6.78 8.06
CA LEU A 147 -10.08 6.50 9.19
C LEU A 147 -11.09 7.63 9.41
N GLN A 148 -10.66 8.89 9.30
CA GLN A 148 -11.53 10.05 9.43
C GLN A 148 -12.51 10.20 8.26
N GLU A 149 -12.07 9.97 7.03
CA GLU A 149 -12.91 10.01 5.83
C GLU A 149 -13.99 8.93 5.88
N TYR A 150 -13.64 7.74 6.37
CA TYR A 150 -14.49 6.55 6.26
C TYR A 150 -15.39 6.30 7.50
N TYR A 151 -14.87 6.56 8.70
CA TYR A 151 -15.59 6.38 9.97
C TYR A 151 -16.01 7.72 10.62
N GLY A 152 -15.59 8.85 10.06
CA GLY A 152 -15.92 10.19 10.54
C GLY A 152 -14.93 10.73 11.59
N PRO A 153 -15.14 11.97 12.07
CA PRO A 153 -14.18 12.67 12.94
C PRO A 153 -13.99 12.05 14.34
N ASN A 154 -14.84 11.11 14.74
CA ASN A 154 -14.79 10.45 16.06
C ASN A 154 -14.23 9.02 15.98
N TRP A 155 -13.58 8.65 14.86
CA TRP A 155 -13.09 7.30 14.61
C TRP A 155 -12.21 6.73 15.73
N GLN A 156 -11.44 7.57 16.43
CA GLN A 156 -10.54 7.16 17.52
C GLN A 156 -11.28 6.49 18.69
N SER A 157 -12.55 6.83 18.90
CA SER A 157 -13.41 6.22 19.93
C SER A 157 -14.23 5.05 19.42
N ASP A 158 -14.27 4.85 18.10
CA ASP A 158 -14.96 3.75 17.46
C ASP A 158 -14.04 2.52 17.36
N THR A 159 -14.22 1.58 18.28
CA THR A 159 -13.45 0.33 18.28
C THR A 159 -13.67 -0.55 17.05
N SER A 160 -14.70 -0.29 16.23
CA SER A 160 -14.96 -0.96 14.97
C SER A 160 -14.24 -0.29 13.78
N ALA A 161 -13.75 0.94 13.95
CA ALA A 161 -12.99 1.65 12.94
C ALA A 161 -11.65 0.95 12.71
N LYS A 162 -11.50 0.26 11.58
CA LYS A 162 -10.28 -0.50 11.25
C LYS A 162 -9.87 -0.31 9.80
N VAL A 163 -8.57 -0.40 9.55
CA VAL A 163 -7.99 -0.56 8.21
C VAL A 163 -7.20 -1.87 8.10
N ILE A 164 -7.02 -2.36 6.88
CA ILE A 164 -6.12 -3.47 6.54
C ILE A 164 -4.95 -2.91 5.77
N LEU A 165 -3.72 -3.31 6.11
CA LEU A 165 -2.53 -2.96 5.37
C LEU A 165 -2.05 -4.17 4.57
N VAL A 166 -1.80 -3.99 3.27
CA VAL A 166 -1.15 -4.99 2.41
C VAL A 166 0.16 -4.40 1.92
N CYS A 167 1.27 -4.98 2.37
CA CYS A 167 2.57 -4.33 2.36
C CYS A 167 3.57 -5.13 1.54
N HIS A 168 4.11 -4.56 0.47
CA HIS A 168 5.11 -5.21 -0.36
C HIS A 168 6.53 -4.70 -0.06
N SER A 169 7.53 -5.59 -0.03
CA SER A 169 8.94 -5.21 0.08
C SER A 169 9.20 -4.24 1.26
N MET A 170 9.79 -3.07 1.01
CA MET A 170 10.04 -2.01 2.02
C MET A 170 8.75 -1.46 2.66
N GLY A 171 7.58 -1.61 2.02
CA GLY A 171 6.30 -1.26 2.64
C GLY A 171 6.01 -2.05 3.92
N SER A 172 6.63 -3.24 4.08
CA SER A 172 6.50 -4.06 5.29
C SER A 172 7.16 -3.43 6.52
N PRO A 173 8.46 -3.08 6.53
CA PRO A 173 9.06 -2.35 7.64
C PRO A 173 8.43 -0.97 7.83
N VAL A 174 8.06 -0.25 6.77
CA VAL A 174 7.33 1.04 6.88
C VAL A 174 6.06 0.86 7.70
N SER A 175 5.20 -0.09 7.33
CA SER A 175 3.92 -0.32 8.00
C SER A 175 4.09 -0.76 9.46
N ARG A 176 5.05 -1.66 9.72
CA ARG A 176 5.36 -2.07 11.10
C ARG A 176 5.85 -0.91 11.94
N TYR A 177 6.73 -0.07 11.38
CA TYR A 177 7.28 1.05 12.10
C TYR A 177 6.22 2.12 12.35
N SER A 178 5.40 2.49 11.37
CA SER A 178 4.24 3.38 11.52
C SER A 178 3.35 2.96 12.68
N VAL A 179 2.97 1.68 12.71
CA VAL A 179 2.07 1.13 13.73
C VAL A 179 2.73 1.09 15.11
N SER A 180 4.04 0.81 15.18
CA SER A 180 4.76 0.74 16.47
C SER A 180 4.90 2.10 17.19
N GLN A 181 4.79 3.19 16.44
CA GLN A 181 5.02 4.55 16.95
C GLN A 181 3.74 5.22 17.50
N ASP A 182 2.57 4.67 17.21
CA ASP A 182 1.28 5.23 17.65
C ASP A 182 0.35 4.11 18.12
N ALA A 183 0.21 3.98 19.44
CA ALA A 183 -0.64 2.96 20.06
C ALA A 183 -2.13 3.14 19.75
N THR A 184 -2.58 4.37 19.51
CA THR A 184 -3.97 4.63 19.10
C THR A 184 -4.15 4.03 17.71
N LEU A 185 -3.31 4.43 16.76
CA LEU A 185 -3.36 3.94 15.39
C LEU A 185 -3.21 2.42 15.30
N ALA A 186 -2.33 1.81 16.12
CA ALA A 186 -2.17 0.37 16.21
C ALA A 186 -3.46 -0.34 16.58
N SER A 187 -4.24 0.24 17.49
CA SER A 187 -5.54 -0.30 17.86
C SER A 187 -6.56 -0.23 16.72
N HIS A 188 -6.31 0.54 15.66
CA HIS A 188 -7.17 0.68 14.48
C HIS A 188 -6.66 -0.08 13.24
N ILE A 189 -5.66 -0.94 13.40
CA ILE A 189 -5.24 -1.88 12.36
C ILE A 189 -5.92 -3.23 12.59
N ALA A 190 -6.72 -3.70 11.64
CA ALA A 190 -7.31 -5.04 11.69
C ALA A 190 -6.28 -6.11 11.35
N GLU A 191 -5.47 -5.86 10.31
CA GLU A 191 -4.53 -6.84 9.79
C GLU A 191 -3.40 -6.16 9.02
N ILE A 192 -2.22 -6.76 9.05
CA ILE A 192 -1.06 -6.40 8.23
C ILE A 192 -0.64 -7.66 7.46
N VAL A 193 -0.85 -7.65 6.15
CA VAL A 193 -0.43 -8.70 5.23
C VAL A 193 0.87 -8.26 4.57
N THR A 194 1.93 -9.04 4.69
CA THR A 194 3.24 -8.69 4.11
C THR A 194 3.61 -9.64 2.98
N ILE A 195 4.00 -9.09 1.83
CA ILE A 195 4.34 -9.83 0.61
C ILE A 195 5.78 -9.50 0.24
N GLY A 196 6.67 -10.50 0.20
CA GLY A 196 8.09 -10.25 -0.07
C GLY A 196 8.74 -9.24 0.89
N GLY A 197 8.20 -9.12 2.10
CA GLY A 197 8.55 -8.08 3.06
C GLY A 197 9.93 -8.23 3.69
N VAL A 198 10.65 -7.12 3.85
CA VAL A 198 11.94 -7.09 4.54
C VAL A 198 11.70 -6.92 6.05
N HIS A 199 11.58 -8.03 6.78
CA HIS A 199 11.29 -7.98 8.23
C HIS A 199 12.52 -7.83 9.13
N LYS A 200 13.70 -8.05 8.57
CA LYS A 200 15.02 -7.94 9.21
C LYS A 200 15.98 -7.28 8.21
N PRO A 201 17.04 -6.61 8.67
CA PRO A 201 18.09 -6.14 7.79
C PRO A 201 18.58 -7.26 6.89
N VAL A 202 18.76 -6.96 5.62
CA VAL A 202 19.30 -7.93 4.68
C VAL A 202 20.81 -7.73 4.64
N THR A 203 21.57 -8.68 5.15
CA THR A 203 23.02 -8.53 5.36
C THR A 203 23.81 -8.29 4.09
N PHE A 204 23.29 -8.66 2.91
CA PHE A 204 23.93 -8.34 1.64
C PHE A 204 23.88 -6.82 1.36
N MET A 205 22.93 -6.08 1.92
CA MET A 205 22.86 -4.62 1.76
C MET A 205 24.02 -3.89 2.44
N ASP A 206 24.72 -4.55 3.37
CA ASP A 206 25.94 -4.04 4.01
C ASP A 206 27.23 -4.36 3.21
N THR A 207 27.07 -4.92 2.00
CA THR A 207 28.18 -5.28 1.11
C THR A 207 28.18 -4.40 -0.14
N PRO A 208 29.31 -4.27 -0.86
CA PRO A 208 29.37 -3.55 -2.13
C PRO A 208 28.35 -4.06 -3.16
N GLU A 209 28.06 -5.36 -3.14
CA GLU A 209 27.02 -5.98 -3.97
C GLU A 209 25.62 -5.46 -3.62
N GLY A 210 25.38 -5.12 -2.36
CA GLY A 210 24.17 -4.45 -1.88
C GLY A 210 24.03 -3.03 -2.44
N GLU A 211 25.11 -2.26 -2.45
CA GLU A 211 25.13 -0.94 -3.07
C GLU A 211 24.89 -1.02 -4.58
N MET A 212 25.54 -1.96 -5.27
CA MET A 212 25.30 -2.22 -6.70
C MET A 212 23.85 -2.62 -6.98
N TRP A 213 23.27 -3.50 -6.16
CA TRP A 213 21.87 -3.88 -6.26
C TRP A 213 20.95 -2.67 -6.06
N PHE A 214 21.25 -1.81 -5.07
CA PHE A 214 20.48 -0.59 -4.81
C PHE A 214 20.52 0.37 -6.01
N ILE A 215 21.70 0.59 -6.60
CA ILE A 215 21.88 1.39 -7.83
C ILE A 215 21.11 0.77 -9.00
N SER A 216 21.20 -0.56 -9.15
CA SER A 216 20.52 -1.29 -10.23
C SER A 216 19.01 -1.07 -10.22
N ILE A 217 18.40 -1.10 -9.02
CA ILE A 217 16.97 -0.89 -8.85
C ILE A 217 16.61 0.56 -9.06
N LEU A 218 17.40 1.48 -8.51
CA LEU A 218 17.09 2.90 -8.58
C LEU A 218 17.15 3.45 -10.01
N TYR A 219 18.15 3.03 -10.78
CA TYR A 219 18.39 3.51 -12.15
C TYR A 219 17.88 2.54 -13.21
N TRP A 220 17.21 1.46 -12.82
CA TRP A 220 16.75 0.40 -13.73
C TRP A 220 17.86 -0.14 -14.63
N LEU A 221 19.07 -0.27 -14.06
CA LEU A 221 20.24 -0.77 -14.77
C LEU A 221 20.34 -2.28 -14.59
N PRO A 222 20.56 -3.07 -15.65
CA PRO A 222 20.83 -4.49 -15.50
C PRO A 222 22.03 -4.70 -14.56
N ILE A 223 21.89 -5.59 -13.58
CA ILE A 223 22.95 -5.82 -12.60
C ILE A 223 24.21 -6.37 -13.29
N GLU A 224 24.04 -7.16 -14.34
CA GLU A 224 25.14 -7.66 -15.18
C GLU A 224 25.87 -6.52 -15.89
N TRP A 225 25.14 -5.51 -16.35
CA TRP A 225 25.74 -4.32 -16.96
C TRP A 225 26.56 -3.52 -15.94
N LEU A 226 26.07 -3.39 -14.70
CA LEU A 226 26.82 -2.73 -13.62
C LEU A 226 28.09 -3.50 -13.27
N ILE A 227 28.00 -4.83 -13.16
CA ILE A 227 29.15 -5.71 -12.91
C ILE A 227 30.21 -5.58 -14.02
N ASP A 228 29.78 -5.48 -15.29
CA ASP A 228 30.69 -5.34 -16.43
C ASP A 228 31.35 -3.96 -16.53
N LYS A 229 30.69 -2.90 -16.03
CA LYS A 229 31.16 -1.51 -16.15
C LYS A 229 31.91 -1.00 -14.93
N LEU A 230 31.62 -1.52 -13.75
CA LEU A 230 32.30 -1.17 -12.51
C LEU A 230 33.37 -2.22 -12.22
N THR A 231 34.63 -1.79 -12.18
CA THR A 231 35.70 -2.65 -11.68
C THR A 231 35.51 -2.90 -10.18
N PRO A 232 35.97 -4.02 -9.59
CA PRO A 232 35.72 -4.34 -8.18
C PRO A 232 36.17 -3.25 -7.19
N ASP A 233 37.20 -2.49 -7.52
CA ASP A 233 37.67 -1.32 -6.77
C ASP A 233 36.72 -0.11 -6.86
N LYS A 234 35.89 -0.04 -7.92
CA LYS A 234 34.82 0.94 -8.10
C LYS A 234 33.47 0.48 -7.56
N TRP A 235 33.35 -0.75 -7.07
CA TRP A 235 32.16 -1.19 -6.30
C TRP A 235 32.08 -0.47 -4.95
N PHE A 236 33.21 0.08 -4.47
CA PHE A 236 33.32 0.86 -3.24
C PHE A 236 33.21 2.37 -3.49
N ALA A 237 32.85 2.77 -4.71
CA ALA A 237 32.74 4.17 -5.07
C ALA A 237 31.55 4.78 -4.32
N THR A 238 31.80 5.85 -3.58
CA THR A 238 30.77 6.63 -2.89
C THR A 238 29.67 7.08 -3.86
N LEU A 239 28.45 7.36 -3.38
CA LEU A 239 27.35 7.89 -4.20
C LEU A 239 27.76 9.08 -5.09
N GLY A 240 28.70 9.92 -4.64
CA GLY A 240 29.25 11.03 -5.43
C GLY A 240 30.12 10.58 -6.61
N GLU A 241 30.82 9.47 -6.48
CA GLU A 241 31.61 8.85 -7.56
C GLU A 241 30.71 8.08 -8.53
N ILE A 242 29.64 7.45 -8.06
CA ILE A 242 28.61 6.81 -8.91
C ILE A 242 27.90 7.86 -9.75
N LYS A 243 27.52 9.01 -9.17
CA LYS A 243 26.94 10.13 -9.93
C LYS A 243 27.87 10.57 -11.06
N MET A 244 29.16 10.72 -10.77
CA MET A 244 30.18 11.05 -11.77
C MET A 244 30.29 10.00 -12.87
N VAL A 245 30.18 8.71 -12.54
CA VAL A 245 30.13 7.61 -13.52
C VAL A 245 28.87 7.69 -14.38
N LEU A 246 27.69 7.92 -13.79
CA LEU A 246 26.42 8.06 -14.51
C LEU A 246 26.43 9.29 -15.44
N THR A 247 26.96 10.44 -14.98
CA THR A 247 27.18 11.64 -15.81
C THR A 247 28.15 11.34 -16.96
N THR A 248 29.25 10.63 -16.69
CA THR A 248 30.25 10.25 -17.71
C THR A 248 29.67 9.31 -18.76
N LEU A 249 28.68 8.50 -18.38
CA LEU A 249 27.97 7.58 -19.26
C LEU A 249 26.74 8.20 -19.94
N GLY A 250 26.42 9.48 -19.66
CA GLY A 250 25.32 10.22 -20.28
C GLY A 250 23.93 9.74 -19.84
N LEU A 251 23.81 9.25 -18.60
CA LEU A 251 22.57 8.67 -18.04
C LEU A 251 21.87 9.59 -17.01
N GLU A 252 22.26 10.86 -16.92
CA GLU A 252 21.59 11.90 -16.11
C GLU A 252 20.58 12.73 -16.91
#